data_AF-A0A1C5IFB6-F1
#
_entry.id   AF-A0A1C5IFB6-F1
#
_cell.length_a   1.000
_cell.length_b   1.000
_cell.length_c   1.000
_cell.angle_alpha   90.00
_cell.angle_beta   90.00
_cell.angle_gamma   90.00
#
_symmetry.space_group_name_H-M   'P 1'
#
loop_
_entity.id
_entity.type
_entity.pdbx_description
1 polymer ?
#
loop_
_entity_poly.entity_id
_entity_poly.type
_entity_poly.pdbx_seq_one_letter_code
_entity_poly.pdbx_strand_id
1 'polypeptide(L)'
;MAIDPRSHTPVYVQLADLLREQIEAGELTPGSALPSEARLTQEYGIGREAVRMAISLLRSEGLVNTVRGHGSHVRETPQRRQVELPPGASVIARMPSGGERRSMQLDEGVPVLEIRDPKGTIEVLPGDEVELTRPA
;
A
#
# COMPACT_ATOMS: atom_id res chain seq x y z
N MET A 1 3.87 -2.19 -22.74
CA MET A 1 4.98 -1.36 -23.27
C MET A 1 6.30 -2.16 -23.16
N ALA A 2 7.45 -1.72 -23.71
CA ALA A 2 8.74 -2.39 -23.54
C ALA A 2 9.77 -1.42 -22.95
N ILE A 3 10.72 -1.90 -22.14
CA ILE A 3 11.73 -1.05 -21.50
C ILE A 3 12.79 -0.61 -22.53
N ASP A 4 13.02 0.69 -22.65
CA ASP A 4 14.09 1.28 -23.46
C ASP A 4 15.11 2.04 -22.59
N PRO A 5 16.32 1.48 -22.37
CA PRO A 5 17.38 2.14 -21.60
C PRO A 5 17.89 3.45 -22.21
N ARG A 6 17.58 3.74 -23.47
CA ARG A 6 18.01 4.96 -24.17
C ARG A 6 16.96 6.09 -24.08
N SER A 7 15.79 5.80 -23.54
CA SER A 7 14.76 6.80 -23.27
C SER A 7 15.21 7.80 -22.20
N HIS A 8 14.61 8.98 -22.21
CA HIS A 8 14.79 9.97 -21.14
C HIS A 8 14.15 9.53 -19.81
N THR A 9 13.23 8.57 -19.85
CA THR A 9 12.60 8.00 -18.65
C THR A 9 13.52 6.95 -18.03
N PRO A 10 13.85 7.02 -16.73
CA PRO A 10 14.66 6.00 -16.07
C PRO A 10 14.04 4.60 -16.15
N VAL A 11 14.86 3.55 -16.35
CA VAL A 11 14.37 2.16 -16.53
C VAL A 11 13.53 1.63 -15.37
N TYR A 12 13.77 2.09 -14.14
CA TYR A 12 12.96 1.68 -12.98
C TYR A 12 11.55 2.29 -13.02
N VAL A 13 11.41 3.51 -13.56
CA VAL A 13 10.10 4.14 -13.77
C VAL A 13 9.35 3.39 -14.85
N GLN A 14 10.02 3.06 -15.97
CA GLN A 14 9.41 2.27 -17.04
C GLN A 14 8.92 0.90 -16.55
N LEU A 15 9.71 0.21 -15.71
CA LEU A 15 9.24 -1.06 -15.11
C LEU A 15 8.06 -0.84 -14.16
N ALA A 16 8.08 0.21 -13.33
CA ALA A 16 6.96 0.53 -12.45
C ALA A 16 5.69 0.81 -13.27
N ASP A 17 5.80 1.55 -14.37
CA ASP A 17 4.68 1.84 -15.28
C ASP A 17 4.10 0.56 -15.87
N LEU A 18 4.95 -0.37 -16.33
CA LEU A 18 4.50 -1.67 -16.84
C LEU A 18 3.75 -2.50 -15.81
N LEU A 19 4.28 -2.59 -14.58
CA LEU A 19 3.65 -3.35 -13.52
C LEU A 19 2.36 -2.68 -13.04
N ARG A 20 2.31 -1.34 -13.03
CA ARG A 20 1.10 -0.57 -12.73
C ARG A 20 0.00 -0.86 -13.74
N GLU A 21 0.32 -0.81 -15.04
CA GLU A 21 -0.61 -1.17 -16.11
C GLU A 21 -1.18 -2.58 -15.91
N GLN A 22 -0.34 -3.56 -15.55
CA GLN A 22 -0.79 -4.95 -15.28
C GLN A 22 -1.71 -5.06 -14.06
N ILE A 23 -1.44 -4.28 -13.00
CA ILE A 23 -2.30 -4.22 -11.81
C ILE A 23 -3.64 -3.60 -12.17
N GLU A 24 -3.63 -2.47 -12.87
CA GLU A 24 -4.84 -1.75 -13.28
C GLU A 24 -5.69 -2.54 -14.28
N ALA A 25 -5.05 -3.31 -15.17
CA ALA A 25 -5.71 -4.23 -16.09
C ALA A 25 -6.24 -5.51 -15.40
N GLY A 26 -5.87 -5.76 -14.15
CA GLY A 26 -6.25 -6.95 -13.39
C GLY A 26 -5.48 -8.22 -13.76
N GLU A 27 -4.39 -8.11 -14.54
CA GLU A 27 -3.49 -9.23 -14.82
C GLU A 27 -2.71 -9.64 -13.56
N LEU A 28 -2.31 -8.65 -12.76
CA LEU A 28 -1.81 -8.85 -11.40
C LEU A 28 -2.94 -8.51 -10.41
N THR A 29 -3.62 -9.53 -9.92
CA THR A 29 -4.80 -9.36 -9.05
C THR A 29 -4.41 -8.90 -7.64
N PRO A 30 -5.29 -8.19 -6.91
CA PRO A 30 -5.10 -7.91 -5.50
C PRO A 30 -4.73 -9.17 -4.70
N GLY A 31 -3.76 -9.07 -3.79
CA GLY A 31 -3.24 -10.18 -2.98
C GLY A 31 -2.26 -11.11 -3.71
N SER A 32 -2.15 -11.02 -5.04
CA SER A 32 -1.20 -11.85 -5.80
C SER A 32 0.24 -11.40 -5.59
N ALA A 33 1.16 -12.37 -5.58
CA ALA A 33 2.59 -12.09 -5.51
C ALA A 33 3.08 -11.48 -6.83
N LEU A 34 3.88 -10.42 -6.75
CA LEU A 34 4.64 -9.92 -7.89
C LEU A 34 5.67 -10.97 -8.32
N PRO A 35 6.06 -10.98 -9.61
CA PRO A 35 7.22 -11.72 -10.06
C PRO A 35 8.45 -11.38 -9.20
N SER A 36 9.27 -12.39 -8.87
CA SER A 36 10.45 -12.19 -8.03
C SER A 36 11.44 -11.22 -8.67
N GLU A 37 12.26 -10.55 -7.85
CA GLU A 37 13.27 -9.61 -8.39
C GLU A 37 14.19 -10.27 -9.42
N ALA A 38 14.57 -11.54 -9.18
CA ALA A 38 15.39 -12.33 -10.10
C ALA A 38 14.66 -12.58 -11.43
N ARG A 39 13.37 -12.90 -11.38
CA ARG A 39 12.55 -13.08 -12.58
C ARG A 39 12.41 -11.76 -13.35
N LEU A 40 12.11 -10.65 -12.68
CA LEU A 40 12.01 -9.34 -13.33
C LEU A 40 13.33 -8.90 -13.96
N THR A 41 14.46 -9.15 -13.29
CA THR A 41 15.81 -8.92 -13.84
C THR A 41 16.01 -9.71 -15.14
N GLN A 42 15.65 -11.01 -15.13
CA GLN A 42 15.80 -11.89 -16.29
C GLN A 42 14.85 -11.53 -17.44
N GLU A 43 13.60 -11.23 -17.13
CA GLU A 43 12.52 -10.97 -18.09
C GLU A 43 12.73 -9.65 -18.83
N TYR A 44 13.12 -8.60 -18.09
CA TYR A 44 13.28 -7.25 -18.65
C TYR A 44 14.73 -6.85 -18.93
N GLY A 45 15.71 -7.69 -18.57
CA GLY A 45 17.12 -7.43 -18.83
C GLY A 45 17.70 -6.23 -18.08
N ILE A 46 17.08 -5.80 -16.98
CA ILE A 46 17.54 -4.66 -16.17
C ILE A 46 18.23 -5.10 -14.88
N GLY A 47 19.05 -4.24 -14.30
CA GLY A 47 19.76 -4.53 -13.06
C GLY A 47 18.85 -4.67 -11.84
N ARG A 48 19.27 -5.48 -10.86
CA ARG A 48 18.52 -5.74 -9.62
C ARG A 48 18.13 -4.48 -8.84
N GLU A 49 19.04 -3.49 -8.78
CA GLU A 49 18.75 -2.22 -8.10
C GLU A 49 17.63 -1.44 -8.82
N ALA A 50 17.57 -1.48 -10.15
CA ALA A 50 16.47 -0.87 -10.90
C ALA A 50 15.13 -1.58 -10.61
N VAL A 51 15.12 -2.91 -10.51
CA VAL A 51 13.94 -3.67 -10.09
C VAL A 51 13.49 -3.27 -8.68
N ARG A 52 14.44 -3.18 -7.73
CA ARG A 52 14.13 -2.78 -6.34
C ARG A 52 13.59 -1.37 -6.25
N MET A 53 14.10 -0.43 -7.06
CA MET A 53 13.57 0.92 -7.16
C MET A 53 12.16 0.94 -7.75
N ALA A 54 11.89 0.15 -8.79
CA ALA A 54 10.56 0.04 -9.39
C ALA A 54 9.52 -0.48 -8.38
N ILE A 55 9.84 -1.56 -7.67
CA ILE A 55 8.97 -2.10 -6.61
C ILE A 55 8.78 -1.10 -5.46
N SER A 56 9.84 -0.37 -5.09
CA SER A 56 9.74 0.64 -4.04
C SER A 56 8.87 1.83 -4.46
N LEU A 57 8.92 2.21 -5.74
CA LEU A 57 8.04 3.24 -6.30
C LEU A 57 6.57 2.80 -6.22
N LEU A 58 6.24 1.60 -6.71
CA LEU A 58 4.89 1.03 -6.59
C LEU A 58 4.41 0.94 -5.13
N ARG A 59 5.32 0.63 -4.20
CA ARG A 59 5.00 0.57 -2.77
C ARG A 59 4.66 1.95 -2.22
N SER A 60 5.41 2.98 -2.61
CA SER A 60 5.14 4.37 -2.23
C SER A 60 3.83 4.90 -2.83
N GLU A 61 3.41 4.37 -3.98
CA GLU A 61 2.11 4.65 -4.61
C GLU A 61 0.95 3.88 -3.96
N GLY A 62 1.25 2.96 -3.03
CA GLY A 62 0.24 2.14 -2.37
C GLY A 62 -0.29 0.98 -3.23
N LEU A 63 0.30 0.69 -4.39
CA LEU A 63 -0.15 -0.38 -5.28
C LEU A 63 0.31 -1.77 -4.84
N VAL A 64 1.43 -1.83 -4.10
CA VAL A 64 2.01 -3.08 -3.61
C VAL A 64 2.43 -2.95 -2.15
N ASN A 65 2.54 -4.08 -1.46
CA ASN A 65 3.17 -4.19 -0.15
C ASN A 65 4.25 -5.27 -0.15
N THR A 66 5.20 -5.21 0.78
CA THR A 66 6.29 -6.19 0.89
C THR A 66 6.23 -6.91 2.22
N VAL A 67 6.05 -8.23 2.17
CA VAL A 67 6.05 -9.09 3.34
C VAL A 67 7.42 -9.73 3.48
N ARG A 68 8.10 -9.48 4.61
CA ARG A 68 9.45 -10.01 4.86
C ARG A 68 9.45 -11.53 4.75
N GLY A 69 10.28 -12.07 3.87
CA GLY A 69 10.39 -13.51 3.60
C GLY A 69 9.39 -14.06 2.56
N HIS A 70 8.39 -13.28 2.16
CA HIS A 70 7.34 -13.70 1.22
C HIS A 70 7.32 -12.87 -0.09
N GLY A 71 8.11 -11.80 -0.18
CA GLY A 71 8.19 -10.98 -1.39
C GLY A 71 7.19 -9.84 -1.40
N SER A 72 6.94 -9.26 -2.58
CA SER A 72 5.99 -8.16 -2.75
C SER A 72 4.69 -8.66 -3.37
N HIS A 73 3.55 -8.11 -2.93
CA HIS A 73 2.22 -8.49 -3.39
C HIS A 73 1.45 -7.24 -3.80
N VAL A 74 0.51 -7.40 -4.73
CA VAL A 74 -0.45 -6.35 -5.06
C VAL A 74 -1.29 -6.08 -3.83
N ARG A 75 -1.43 -4.81 -3.44
CA ARG A 75 -2.18 -4.44 -2.25
C ARG A 75 -3.64 -4.85 -2.41
N GLU A 76 -4.19 -5.48 -1.38
CA GLU A 76 -5.63 -5.75 -1.30
C GLU A 76 -6.39 -4.48 -0.94
N THR A 77 -7.56 -4.29 -1.53
CA THR A 77 -8.48 -3.26 -1.03
C THR A 77 -9.15 -3.82 0.24
N PRO A 78 -8.85 -3.28 1.43
CA PRO A 78 -9.47 -3.79 2.65
C PRO A 78 -10.99 -3.62 2.61
N GLN A 79 -11.71 -4.59 3.16
CA GLN A 79 -13.14 -4.45 3.37
C GLN A 79 -13.38 -3.42 4.48
N ARG A 80 -14.07 -2.32 4.16
CA ARG A 80 -14.34 -1.26 5.13
C ARG A 80 -15.46 -1.67 6.08
N ARG A 81 -15.18 -1.59 7.37
CA ARG A 81 -16.15 -1.70 8.46
C ARG A 81 -16.77 -0.32 8.72
N GLN A 82 -18.09 -0.27 8.83
CA GLN A 82 -18.77 0.93 9.34
C GLN A 82 -18.51 1.09 10.84
N VAL A 83 -18.10 2.29 11.24
CA VAL A 83 -17.92 2.68 12.65
C VAL A 83 -18.75 3.93 12.90
N GLU A 84 -19.78 3.80 13.72
CA GLU A 84 -20.63 4.90 14.11
C GLU A 84 -19.94 5.75 15.18
N LEU A 85 -19.78 7.03 14.90
CA LEU A 85 -19.19 7.97 15.84
C LEU A 85 -20.20 8.37 16.92
N PRO A 86 -19.87 8.20 18.22
CA PRO A 86 -20.70 8.71 19.29
C PRO A 86 -20.92 10.23 19.16
N PRO A 87 -22.08 10.76 19.55
CA PRO A 87 -22.31 12.21 19.60
C PRO A 87 -21.21 12.92 20.39
N GLY A 88 -20.60 13.94 19.79
CA GLY A 88 -19.51 14.71 20.41
C GLY A 88 -18.12 14.05 20.35
N ALA A 89 -17.97 12.88 19.72
CA ALA A 89 -16.65 12.29 19.49
C ALA A 89 -15.83 13.12 18.49
N SER A 90 -14.52 13.17 18.72
CA SER A 90 -13.55 13.78 17.79
C SER A 90 -12.70 12.71 17.12
N VAL A 91 -12.29 12.95 15.88
CA VAL A 91 -11.44 12.03 15.11
C VAL A 91 -10.23 12.78 14.60
N ILE A 92 -9.05 12.19 14.77
CA ILE A 92 -7.80 12.70 14.21
C ILE A 92 -7.16 11.59 13.38
N ALA A 93 -6.85 11.89 12.12
CA ALA A 93 -6.00 11.04 11.30
C ALA A 93 -4.53 11.36 11.59
N ARG A 94 -3.71 10.34 11.87
CA ARG A 94 -2.27 10.48 12.05
C ARG A 94 -1.53 9.27 11.51
N MET A 95 -0.23 9.41 11.26
CA MET A 95 0.58 8.23 10.95
C MET A 95 0.78 7.38 12.20
N PRO A 96 0.75 6.03 12.08
CA PRO A 96 1.05 5.15 13.19
C PRO A 96 2.52 5.24 13.57
N SER A 97 2.80 5.05 14.85
CA SER A 97 4.12 4.71 15.36
C SER A 97 4.63 3.39 14.76
N GLY A 98 5.93 3.13 14.86
CA GLY A 98 6.50 1.84 14.44
C GLY A 98 5.94 0.65 15.24
N GLY A 99 5.53 0.87 16.49
CA GLY A 99 4.86 -0.14 17.32
C GLY A 99 3.47 -0.47 16.79
N GLU A 100 2.62 0.55 16.63
CA GLU A 100 1.25 0.41 16.08
C GLU A 100 1.26 -0.25 14.71
N ARG A 101 2.15 0.19 13.80
CA ARG A 101 2.27 -0.41 12.47
C ARG A 101 2.50 -1.92 12.52
N ARG A 102 3.35 -2.39 13.43
CA ARG A 102 3.62 -3.83 13.57
C ARG A 102 2.46 -4.58 14.23
N SER A 103 1.89 -4.04 15.30
CA SER A 103 0.81 -4.72 16.03
C SER A 103 -0.47 -4.81 15.21
N MET A 104 -0.76 -3.78 14.43
CA MET A 104 -1.96 -3.69 13.58
C MET A 104 -1.71 -4.16 12.15
N GLN A 105 -0.49 -4.64 11.83
CA GLN A 105 -0.10 -5.11 10.50
C GLN A 105 -0.40 -4.09 9.37
N LEU A 106 -0.18 -2.81 9.66
CA LEU A 106 -0.51 -1.74 8.73
C LEU A 106 0.51 -1.67 7.60
N ASP A 107 0.00 -1.58 6.39
CA ASP A 107 0.82 -1.32 5.23
C ASP A 107 1.46 0.09 5.28
N GLU A 108 2.44 0.31 4.40
CA GLU A 108 3.05 1.63 4.20
C GLU A 108 1.99 2.64 3.72
N GLY A 109 2.08 3.89 4.18
CA GLY A 109 1.13 4.96 3.83
C GLY A 109 -0.22 4.90 4.54
N VAL A 110 -0.58 3.79 5.19
CA VAL A 110 -1.86 3.66 5.92
C VAL A 110 -1.83 4.51 7.21
N PRO A 111 -2.73 5.49 7.36
CA PRO A 111 -2.87 6.23 8.61
C PRO A 111 -3.67 5.43 9.64
N VAL A 112 -3.59 5.85 10.89
CA VAL A 112 -4.55 5.45 11.93
C VAL A 112 -5.52 6.58 12.23
N LEU A 113 -6.74 6.20 12.57
CA LEU A 113 -7.78 7.10 13.07
C LEU A 113 -7.81 6.99 14.59
N GLU A 114 -7.47 8.07 15.28
CA GLU A 114 -7.65 8.22 16.72
C GLU A 114 -9.05 8.80 16.98
N ILE A 115 -9.95 7.96 17.48
CA ILE A 115 -11.31 8.33 17.84
C ILE A 115 -11.33 8.57 19.34
N ARG A 116 -11.67 9.79 19.74
CA ARG A 116 -11.81 10.17 21.15
C ARG A 116 -13.27 10.42 21.47
N ASP A 117 -13.82 9.63 22.38
CA ASP A 117 -15.18 9.84 22.87
C ASP A 117 -15.25 11.06 23.84
N PRO A 118 -16.46 11.57 24.13
CA PRO A 118 -16.62 12.68 25.09
C PRO A 118 -16.19 12.35 26.52
N LYS A 119 -16.06 11.06 26.86
CA LYS A 119 -15.62 10.58 28.19
C LYS A 119 -14.09 10.50 28.30
N GLY A 120 -13.37 10.74 27.20
CA GLY A 120 -11.92 10.68 27.12
C GLY A 120 -11.34 9.32 26.71
N THR A 121 -12.17 8.33 26.39
CA THR A 121 -11.74 7.03 25.85
C THR A 121 -11.17 7.23 24.45
N ILE A 122 -10.04 6.58 24.18
CA ILE A 122 -9.38 6.62 22.87
C ILE A 122 -9.43 5.23 22.25
N GLU A 123 -9.94 5.15 21.03
CA GLU A 123 -9.85 3.98 20.15
C GLU A 123 -8.97 4.35 18.94
N VAL A 124 -8.09 3.43 18.52
CA VAL A 124 -7.19 3.63 17.38
C VAL A 124 -7.47 2.56 16.34
N LEU A 125 -7.85 2.97 15.13
CA LEU A 125 -8.25 2.07 14.05
C LEU A 125 -7.43 2.28 12.77
N PRO A 126 -7.23 1.25 11.93
CA PRO A 126 -6.66 1.43 10.59
C PRO A 126 -7.57 2.33 9.75
N GLY A 127 -7.02 3.37 9.14
CA GLY A 127 -7.83 4.35 8.40
C GLY A 127 -8.34 3.88 7.05
N ASP A 128 -7.71 2.86 6.46
CA ASP A 128 -8.13 2.23 5.21
C ASP A 128 -9.22 1.17 5.40
N GLU A 129 -9.35 0.60 6.60
CA GLU A 129 -10.35 -0.42 6.95
C GLU A 129 -11.65 0.15 7.55
N VAL A 130 -11.76 1.47 7.70
CA VAL A 130 -12.89 2.09 8.42
C VAL A 130 -13.62 3.11 7.57
N GLU A 131 -14.95 3.02 7.59
CA GLU A 131 -15.86 4.05 7.11
C GLU A 131 -16.60 4.65 8.30
N LEU A 132 -16.34 5.93 8.59
CA LEU A 132 -16.94 6.62 9.71
C LEU A 132 -18.33 7.14 9.35
N THR A 133 -19.32 6.80 10.15
CA THR A 133 -20.69 7.32 10.03
C THR A 133 -21.04 8.18 11.23
N ARG A 134 -21.98 9.10 11.06
CA ARG A 134 -22.62 9.82 12.17
C ARG A 134 -24.10 9.48 12.17
N PRO A 135 -24.73 9.32 13.35
CA PRO A 135 -26.17 9.23 13.43
C PRO A 135 -26.79 10.50 12.83
N ALA A 136 -27.93 10.31 12.14
CA ALA A 136 -28.73 11.38 11.56
C ALA A 136 -29.38 12.28 12.63
#